data_AF-A0A1F8JEM4-F1
#
_entry.id   AF-A0A1F8JEM4-F1
#
_cell.length_a   1.000
_cell.length_b   1.000
_cell.length_c   1.000
_cell.angle_alpha   90.00
_cell.angle_beta   90.00
_cell.angle_gamma   90.00
#
_symmetry.space_group_name_H-M   'P 1'
#
loop_
_entity.id
_entity.type
_entity.pdbx_description
1 polymer ?
#
loop_
_entity_poly.entity_id
_entity_poly.type
_entity_poly.pdbx_seq_one_letter_code
_entity_poly.pdbx_strand_id
1 'polypeptide(L)'
;MLDTKKDVGDIFKTKREEMSLTLKEIENATSIKMLYLKGIEDGDIDKMLSPVYAVGFLKQYAAFLGLDGEKIIKNNPKLYSGNVKKQEFDYGIGTLEIRNSQHHGAKKMSTFVMSIIVLALLFFAWLFARIVGLI
;
A
#
# COMPACT_ATOMS: atom_id res chain seq x y z
N MET A 1 17.59 -20.89 5.80
CA MET A 1 16.91 -19.92 4.93
C MET A 1 15.42 -20.23 5.01
N LEU A 2 14.55 -19.23 4.94
CA LEU A 2 13.10 -19.48 4.80
C LEU A 2 12.86 -19.54 3.29
N ASP A 3 12.64 -20.74 2.78
CA ASP A 3 12.56 -20.97 1.34
C ASP A 3 11.09 -21.04 0.87
N THR A 4 10.16 -21.25 1.80
CA THR A 4 8.73 -21.39 1.51
C THR A 4 7.85 -20.52 2.42
N LYS A 5 6.62 -20.25 1.97
CA LYS A 5 5.59 -19.58 2.80
C LYS A 5 5.23 -20.35 4.04
N LYS A 6 5.37 -21.67 3.99
CA LYS A 6 5.14 -22.55 5.13
C LYS A 6 6.17 -22.30 6.23
N ASP A 7 7.45 -22.14 5.87
CA ASP A 7 8.48 -21.81 6.87
C ASP A 7 8.20 -20.48 7.56
N VAL A 8 7.66 -19.50 6.82
CA VAL A 8 7.19 -18.25 7.42
C VAL A 8 6.00 -18.51 8.35
N GLY A 9 5.00 -19.26 7.89
CA GLY A 9 3.83 -19.66 8.68
C GLY A 9 4.17 -20.40 9.98
N ASP A 10 5.18 -21.26 9.95
CA ASP A 10 5.69 -21.99 11.12
C ASP A 10 6.22 -21.02 12.18
N ILE A 11 6.86 -19.90 11.80
CA ILE A 11 7.29 -18.85 12.75
C ILE A 11 6.09 -18.24 13.48
N PHE A 12 5.02 -17.91 12.74
CA PHE A 12 3.80 -17.35 13.34
C PHE A 12 3.18 -18.36 14.32
N LYS A 13 3.10 -19.63 13.90
CA LYS A 13 2.57 -20.72 14.71
C LYS A 13 3.37 -20.90 16.01
N THR A 14 4.70 -21.01 15.91
CA THR A 14 5.57 -21.16 17.07
C THR A 14 5.42 -19.96 18.01
N LYS A 15 5.41 -18.73 17.48
CA LYS A 15 5.26 -17.53 18.30
C LYS A 15 3.92 -17.46 19.01
N ARG A 16 2.84 -17.85 18.34
CA ARG A 16 1.50 -17.98 18.95
C ARG A 16 1.50 -19.00 20.07
N GLU A 17 2.09 -20.18 19.84
CA GLU A 17 2.16 -21.27 20.82
C GLU A 17 3.02 -20.90 22.03
N GLU A 18 4.13 -20.17 21.85
CA GLU A 18 4.92 -19.59 22.94
C GLU A 18 4.10 -18.66 23.84
N MET A 19 3.17 -17.90 23.25
CA MET A 19 2.27 -17.01 23.97
C MET A 19 1.05 -17.74 24.55
N SER A 20 0.93 -19.06 24.33
CA SER A 20 -0.22 -19.89 24.73
C SER A 20 -1.57 -19.36 24.22
N LEU A 21 -1.57 -18.72 23.05
CA LEU A 21 -2.77 -18.15 22.43
C LEU A 21 -3.41 -19.11 21.45
N THR A 22 -4.73 -19.16 21.47
CA THR A 22 -5.56 -19.83 20.48
C THR A 22 -5.82 -18.90 19.30
N LEU A 23 -6.06 -19.48 18.12
CA LEU A 23 -6.46 -18.68 16.95
C LEU A 23 -7.76 -17.90 17.19
N LYS A 24 -8.64 -18.39 18.07
CA LYS A 24 -9.91 -17.72 18.41
C LYS A 24 -9.69 -16.44 19.22
N GLU A 25 -8.72 -16.46 20.13
CA GLU A 25 -8.34 -15.26 20.89
C GLU A 25 -7.72 -14.21 19.98
N ILE A 26 -6.86 -14.63 19.05
CA ILE A 26 -6.29 -13.71 18.05
C ILE A 26 -7.38 -13.18 17.12
N GLU A 27 -8.32 -14.02 16.68
CA GLU A 27 -9.48 -13.59 15.89
C GLU A 27 -10.28 -12.51 16.61
N ASN A 28 -10.57 -12.70 17.90
CA ASN A 28 -11.27 -11.70 18.71
C ASN A 28 -10.47 -10.39 18.87
N ALA A 29 -9.14 -10.48 18.98
CA ALA A 29 -8.29 -9.31 19.19
C ALA A 29 -7.98 -8.53 17.91
N THR A 30 -7.84 -9.22 16.77
CA THR A 30 -7.41 -8.63 15.50
C THR A 30 -8.56 -8.46 14.50
N SER A 31 -9.72 -9.07 14.77
CA SER A 31 -10.84 -9.20 13.83
C SER A 31 -10.51 -9.96 12.54
N ILE A 32 -9.36 -10.63 12.47
CA ILE A 32 -8.98 -11.49 11.35
C ILE A 32 -9.60 -12.86 11.60
N LYS A 33 -10.42 -13.35 10.66
CA LYS A 33 -11.07 -14.66 10.81
C LYS A 33 -10.03 -15.76 11.04
N MET A 34 -10.36 -16.70 11.93
CA MET A 34 -9.50 -17.87 12.25
C MET A 34 -9.05 -18.62 10.99
N LEU A 35 -9.93 -18.73 9.99
CA LEU A 35 -9.63 -19.35 8.71
C LEU A 35 -8.39 -18.75 8.03
N TYR A 36 -8.26 -17.41 8.06
CA TYR A 36 -7.14 -16.71 7.43
C TYR A 36 -5.88 -16.77 8.28
N LEU A 37 -6.00 -16.69 9.61
CA LEU A 37 -4.87 -16.89 10.52
C LEU A 37 -4.26 -18.28 10.34
N LYS A 38 -5.12 -19.30 10.25
CA LYS A 38 -4.69 -20.67 9.92
C LYS A 38 -4.06 -20.74 8.53
N GLY A 39 -4.63 -20.06 7.54
CA GLY A 39 -4.03 -19.95 6.20
C GLY A 39 -2.64 -19.31 6.18
N ILE A 40 -2.34 -18.38 7.11
CA ILE A 40 -0.99 -17.82 7.29
C ILE A 40 -0.05 -18.89 7.85
N GLU A 41 -0.47 -19.60 8.90
CA GLU A 41 0.32 -20.67 9.52
C GLU A 41 0.59 -21.84 8.56
N ASP A 42 -0.37 -22.19 7.73
CA ASP A 42 -0.26 -23.26 6.73
C ASP A 42 0.49 -22.81 5.45
N GLY A 43 0.76 -21.51 5.28
CA GLY A 43 1.41 -20.93 4.10
C GLY A 43 0.53 -20.84 2.85
N ASP A 44 -0.78 -21.00 3.01
CA ASP A 44 -1.78 -21.12 1.93
C ASP A 44 -2.71 -19.90 1.80
N ILE A 45 -2.45 -18.81 2.53
CA ILE A 45 -3.31 -17.61 2.53
C ILE A 45 -3.58 -17.02 1.14
N ASP A 46 -2.62 -17.11 0.21
CA ASP A 46 -2.76 -16.63 -1.17
C ASP A 46 -3.83 -17.38 -1.98
N LYS A 47 -4.17 -18.61 -1.60
CA LYS A 47 -5.27 -19.36 -2.23
C LYS A 47 -6.64 -18.90 -1.73
N MET A 48 -6.67 -18.27 -0.56
CA MET A 48 -7.90 -17.87 0.14
C MET A 48 -8.24 -16.40 -0.08
N LEU A 49 -7.25 -15.55 -0.32
CA LEU A 49 -7.38 -14.09 -0.43
C LEU A 49 -6.51 -13.54 -1.56
N SER A 50 -6.89 -12.36 -2.06
CA SER A 50 -6.01 -11.58 -2.94
C SER A 50 -4.68 -11.29 -2.22
N PRO A 51 -3.52 -11.35 -2.92
CA PRO A 51 -2.20 -11.12 -2.34
C PRO A 51 -2.07 -9.83 -1.53
N VAL A 52 -2.81 -8.78 -1.93
CA VAL A 52 -2.84 -7.49 -1.21
C VAL A 52 -3.36 -7.64 0.21
N TYR A 53 -4.47 -8.37 0.37
CA TYR A 53 -5.08 -8.64 1.67
C TYR A 53 -4.25 -9.62 2.49
N ALA A 54 -3.68 -10.63 1.84
CA ALA A 54 -2.80 -11.59 2.49
C ALA A 54 -1.62 -10.89 3.19
N VAL A 55 -0.98 -9.94 2.49
CA VAL A 55 0.12 -9.13 3.05
C VAL A 55 -0.37 -8.26 4.22
N GLY A 56 -1.54 -7.63 4.09
CA GLY A 56 -2.13 -6.82 5.16
C GLY A 56 -2.40 -7.61 6.44
N PHE A 57 -3.06 -8.76 6.32
CA PHE A 57 -3.35 -9.66 7.45
C PHE A 57 -2.08 -10.25 8.05
N LEU A 58 -1.09 -10.59 7.23
CA LEU A 58 0.21 -11.06 7.72
C LEU A 58 0.91 -9.98 8.56
N LYS A 59 0.91 -8.71 8.12
CA LYS A 59 1.47 -7.60 8.91
C LYS A 59 0.71 -7.40 10.22
N GLN A 60 -0.61 -7.44 10.19
CA GLN A 60 -1.45 -7.25 11.38
C GLN A 60 -1.25 -8.39 12.39
N TYR A 61 -1.19 -9.64 11.91
CA TYR A 61 -0.92 -10.80 12.76
C TYR A 61 0.50 -10.74 13.34
N ALA A 62 1.49 -10.32 12.54
CA ALA A 62 2.87 -10.16 13.00
C ALA A 62 2.95 -9.13 14.13
N ALA A 63 2.33 -7.96 13.94
CA ALA A 63 2.26 -6.91 14.94
C ALA A 63 1.62 -7.40 16.25
N PHE A 64 0.55 -8.19 16.17
CA PHE A 64 -0.09 -8.77 17.34
C PHE A 64 0.82 -9.73 18.12
N LEU A 65 1.62 -10.54 17.42
CA LEU A 65 2.60 -11.46 18.03
C LEU A 65 3.93 -10.80 18.42
N GLY A 66 4.07 -9.48 18.24
CA GLY A 66 5.31 -8.74 18.48
C GLY A 66 6.42 -9.05 17.46
N LEU A 67 6.07 -9.57 16.28
CA LEU A 67 6.96 -9.83 15.17
C LEU A 67 7.01 -8.62 14.22
N ASP A 68 8.17 -8.41 13.60
CA ASP A 68 8.32 -7.42 12.54
C ASP A 68 7.90 -8.01 11.19
N GLY A 69 6.61 -7.88 10.88
CA GLY A 69 6.02 -8.34 9.62
C GLY A 69 6.65 -7.68 8.40
N GLU A 70 7.13 -6.44 8.52
CA GLU A 70 7.78 -5.73 7.43
C GLU A 70 9.15 -6.31 7.11
N LYS A 71 9.94 -6.65 8.14
CA LYS A 71 11.20 -7.36 7.99
C LYS A 71 11.00 -8.76 7.40
N ILE A 72 9.96 -9.49 7.83
CA ILE A 72 9.63 -10.81 7.27
C ILE A 72 9.35 -10.71 5.77
N ILE A 73 8.54 -9.75 5.34
CA ILE A 73 8.22 -9.54 3.92
C ILE A 73 9.47 -9.09 3.14
N LYS A 74 10.23 -8.12 3.69
CA LYS A 74 11.43 -7.56 3.05
C LYS A 74 12.54 -8.59 2.84
N ASN A 75 12.69 -9.52 3.78
CA ASN A 75 13.67 -10.59 3.69
C ASN A 75 13.23 -11.71 2.72
N ASN A 76 11.94 -11.82 2.45
CA ASN A 76 11.35 -12.86 1.62
C ASN A 76 10.55 -12.29 0.44
N PRO A 77 11.14 -11.41 -0.40
CA PRO A 77 10.40 -10.73 -1.46
C PRO A 77 9.81 -11.73 -2.45
N LYS A 78 10.53 -12.82 -2.77
CA LYS A 78 10.05 -13.86 -3.70
C LYS A 78 8.73 -14.49 -3.27
N LEU A 79 8.43 -14.53 -1.97
CA LEU A 79 7.19 -15.11 -1.43
C LEU A 79 6.02 -14.11 -1.52
N TYR A 80 6.27 -12.81 -1.41
CA TYR A 80 5.23 -11.78 -1.27
C TYR A 80 5.20 -10.75 -2.41
N SER A 81 6.06 -10.89 -3.43
CA SER A 81 6.16 -10.01 -4.61
C SER A 81 4.97 -10.08 -5.58
N GLY A 82 3.85 -10.69 -5.19
CA GLY A 82 2.63 -10.64 -5.97
C GLY A 82 2.16 -9.19 -6.09
N ASN A 83 2.24 -8.64 -7.30
CA ASN A 83 1.89 -7.25 -7.66
C ASN A 83 0.79 -6.68 -6.76
N VAL A 84 1.20 -5.91 -5.75
CA VAL A 84 0.32 -5.02 -5.00
C VAL A 84 -0.03 -3.86 -5.93
N LYS A 85 -0.81 -4.16 -6.98
CA LYS A 85 -1.66 -3.13 -7.56
C LYS A 85 -2.54 -2.72 -6.39
N LYS A 86 -2.36 -1.49 -5.90
CA LYS A 86 -3.32 -0.85 -4.97
C LYS A 86 -4.69 -1.09 -5.62
N GLN A 87 -5.44 -2.03 -5.07
CA GLN A 87 -6.75 -2.35 -5.59
C GLN A 87 -7.58 -1.13 -5.25
N GLU A 88 -7.78 -0.25 -6.24
CA GLU A 88 -8.88 0.71 -6.20
C GLU A 88 -10.11 -0.14 -5.93
N PHE A 89 -10.63 -0.03 -4.71
CA PHE A 89 -11.88 -0.67 -4.35
C PHE A 89 -12.97 -0.01 -5.17
N ASP A 90 -13.29 -0.59 -6.32
CA ASP A 90 -14.41 -0.23 -7.18
C ASP A 90 -15.76 -0.71 -6.61
N TYR A 91 -15.81 -1.04 -5.31
CA TYR A 91 -17.06 -1.24 -4.61
C TYR A 91 -17.53 0.10 -4.08
N GLY A 92 -18.52 0.67 -4.76
CA GLY A 92 -19.23 1.90 -4.42
C GLY A 92 -19.96 1.85 -3.08
N ILE A 93 -19.22 1.64 -1.99
CA ILE A 93 -19.68 2.02 -0.66
C ILE A 93 -19.45 3.52 -0.57
N GLY A 94 -20.51 4.28 -0.86
CA GLY A 94 -20.55 5.69 -0.58
C GLY A 94 -20.45 5.89 0.92
N THR A 95 -19.22 6.02 1.42
CA THR A 95 -18.82 6.71 2.65
C THR A 95 -17.33 6.50 2.86
N LEU A 96 -16.68 7.60 3.24
CA LEU A 96 -15.25 7.81 3.45
C LEU A 96 -14.46 8.06 2.15
N GLU A 97 -14.44 9.33 1.77
CA GLU A 97 -13.28 9.93 1.11
C GLU A 97 -11.99 9.41 1.78
N ILE A 98 -11.31 8.49 1.11
CA ILE A 98 -9.89 8.29 1.38
C ILE A 98 -9.22 9.54 0.84
N ARG A 99 -8.92 10.50 1.72
CA ARG A 99 -8.02 11.62 1.44
C ARG A 99 -6.63 11.07 1.15
N ASN A 100 -6.46 10.57 -0.07
CA ASN A 100 -5.22 10.03 -0.59
C ASN A 100 -4.30 11.22 -0.88
N SER A 101 -3.65 11.74 0.16
CA SER A 101 -2.58 12.72 0.04
C SER A 101 -1.30 12.02 -0.42
N GLN A 102 -1.29 11.58 -1.68
CA GLN A 102 -0.07 11.27 -2.43
C GLN A 102 -0.15 11.93 -3.80
N HIS A 103 -0.02 13.26 -3.78
CA HIS A 103 0.12 14.08 -4.97
C HIS A 103 1.59 14.50 -5.15
N HIS A 104 2.49 13.53 -5.27
CA HIS A 104 3.92 13.77 -5.52
C HIS A 104 4.41 12.93 -6.69
N GLY A 105 4.03 13.34 -7.91
CA GLY A 105 4.54 12.70 -9.13
C GLY A 105 4.26 13.42 -10.46
N ALA A 106 3.40 14.46 -10.50
CA ALA A 106 3.05 15.09 -11.79
C ALA A 106 2.83 16.62 -11.74
N LYS A 107 3.32 17.35 -10.73
CA LYS A 107 3.07 18.81 -10.61
C LYS A 107 4.28 19.73 -10.83
N LYS A 108 5.34 19.28 -11.50
CA LYS A 108 6.38 20.22 -11.98
C LYS A 108 6.33 20.51 -13.47
N MET A 109 5.85 19.58 -14.31
CA MET A 109 5.82 19.79 -15.77
C MET A 109 4.75 20.83 -16.20
N SER A 110 3.56 20.82 -15.59
CA SER A 110 2.45 21.69 -16.00
C SER A 110 2.66 23.18 -15.66
N THR A 111 3.36 23.48 -14.55
CA THR A 111 3.62 24.86 -14.13
C THR A 111 4.59 25.58 -15.09
N PHE A 112 5.60 24.88 -15.63
CA PHE A 112 6.51 25.48 -16.60
C PHE A 112 5.79 25.87 -17.89
N VAL A 113 4.88 25.04 -18.38
CA VAL A 113 4.10 25.33 -19.60
C VAL A 113 3.25 26.60 -19.42
N MET A 114 2.54 26.73 -18.29
CA MET A 114 1.75 27.93 -18.00
C MET A 114 2.63 29.17 -17.85
N SER A 115 3.80 29.05 -17.22
CA SER A 115 4.73 30.19 -17.09
C SER A 115 5.24 30.70 -18.44
N ILE A 116 5.52 29.80 -19.39
CA ILE A 116 5.97 30.17 -20.74
C ILE A 116 4.86 30.88 -21.51
N ILE A 117 3.62 30.39 -21.42
CA ILE A 117 2.46 31.02 -22.07
C ILE A 117 2.23 32.44 -21.54
N VAL A 118 2.32 32.63 -20.22
CA VAL A 118 2.15 33.96 -19.60
C VAL A 118 3.24 34.93 -20.06
N LEU A 119 4.51 34.49 -20.08
CA LEU A 119 5.62 35.33 -20.55
C LEU A 119 5.50 35.70 -22.03
N ALA A 120 5.06 34.77 -22.88
CA ALA A 120 4.82 35.04 -24.29
C ALA A 120 3.72 36.11 -24.49
N LEU A 121 2.60 36.01 -23.77
CA LEU A 121 1.52 37.00 -23.85
C LEU A 121 1.97 38.40 -23.41
N LEU A 122 2.74 38.50 -22.33
CA LEU A 122 3.29 39.79 -21.87
C LEU A 122 4.24 40.39 -22.90
N PHE A 123 5.11 39.56 -23.51
CA PHE A 123 6.02 40.02 -24.56
C PHE A 123 5.27 40.52 -25.80
N PHE A 124 4.23 39.81 -26.24
CA PHE A 124 3.38 40.24 -27.35
C PHE A 124 2.63 41.54 -27.05
N ALA A 125 2.07 41.67 -25.84
CA ALA A 125 1.38 42.89 -25.42
C ALA A 125 2.34 44.10 -25.38
N TRP A 126 3.56 43.90 -24.89
CA TRP A 126 4.60 44.92 -24.88
C TRP A 126 5.02 45.33 -26.30
N LEU A 127 5.23 44.37 -27.21
CA LEU A 127 5.53 44.65 -28.62
C LEU A 127 4.40 45.44 -29.29
N PHE A 128 3.15 45.06 -29.04
CA PHE A 128 1.98 45.76 -29.59
C PHE A 128 1.91 47.21 -29.09
N ALA A 129 2.10 47.44 -27.78
CA ALA A 129 2.12 48.79 -27.20
C ALA A 129 3.21 49.67 -27.82
N ARG A 130 4.40 49.09 -28.08
CA ARG A 130 5.52 49.77 -28.75
C ARG A 130 5.23 50.10 -30.22
N ILE A 131 4.58 49.21 -30.96
CA ILE A 131 4.22 49.44 -32.38
C ILE A 131 3.16 50.53 -32.51
N VAL A 132 2.19 50.57 -31.59
CA VAL A 132 1.11 51.56 -31.58
C VAL A 132 1.59 52.94 -31.07
N GLY A 133 2.82 53.03 -30.53
CA GLY A 133 3.40 54.30 -30.04
C GLY A 133 2.80 54.77 -28.72
N LEU A 134 2.30 53.85 -27.89
CA LEU A 134 1.73 54.14 -26.58
C LEU A 134 2.82 54.34 -25.50
N ILE A 135 4.05 53.88 -25.79
CA ILE A 135 5.31 53.94 -25.04
C ILE A 135 6.43 54.19 -26.05
#